data_AF-X0VVR3-F1
#
_entry.id   AF-X0VVR3-F1
#
_cell.length_a   1.000
_cell.length_b   1.000
_cell.length_c   1.000
_cell.angle_alpha   90.00
_cell.angle_beta   90.00
_cell.angle_gamma   90.00
#
_symmetry.space_group_name_H-M   'P 1'
#
loop_
_entity.id
_entity.type
_entity.pdbx_description
1 polymer ?
#
loop_
_entity_poly.entity_id
_entity_poly.type
_entity_poly.pdbx_seq_one_letter_code
_entity_poly.pdbx_strand_id
1 'polypeptide(L)' 'MRPILGILLGEATGIGPEVVAKVCAKDRISNYCRPILIGDLRVLKAGMNISDVTFPF' A
#
# COMPACT_ATOMS: atom_id res chain seq x y z
N MET A 1 -16.73 1.43 -13.95
CA MET A 1 -15.78 2.55 -13.79
C MET A 1 -14.96 2.30 -12.53
N ARG A 2 -13.62 2.38 -12.57
CA ARG A 2 -12.77 2.18 -11.38
C ARG A 2 -12.44 3.52 -10.73
N PRO A 3 -12.91 3.82 -9.50
CA PRO A 3 -12.66 5.08 -8.83
C PRO A 3 -11.17 5.25 -8.49
N ILE A 4 -10.73 6.49 -8.41
CA ILE A 4 -9.45 6.83 -7.79
C ILE A 4 -9.65 6.78 -6.27
N LEU A 5 -8.86 5.97 -5.57
CA LEU A 5 -8.95 5.81 -4.13
C LEU A 5 -7.64 6.24 -3.47
N GLY A 6 -7.69 7.32 -2.69
CA GLY A 6 -6.58 7.70 -1.82
C GLY A 6 -6.48 6.75 -0.63
N ILE A 7 -5.32 6.12 -0.46
CA ILE A 7 -5.03 5.20 0.65
C ILE A 7 -3.89 5.78 1.46
N LEU A 8 -4.18 6.16 2.69
CA LEU A 8 -3.17 6.64 3.65
C LEU A 8 -2.41 5.43 4.22
N LEU A 9 -1.08 5.54 4.35
CA LEU A 9 -0.27 4.49 4.98
C LEU A 9 -0.58 4.32 6.47
N GLY A 10 -1.10 5.37 7.10
CA GLY A 10 -1.36 5.41 8.54
C GLY A 10 -0.13 5.81 9.34
N GLU A 11 -0.07 5.32 10.57
CA GLU A 11 1.02 5.58 11.52
C GLU A 11 2.17 4.57 11.27
N ALA A 12 3.43 5.04 11.34
CA ALA A 12 4.60 4.29 10.92
C ALA A 12 5.07 3.23 11.92
N THR A 13 4.69 3.34 13.20
CA THR A 13 4.96 2.33 14.25
C THR A 13 3.86 1.28 14.36
N GLY A 14 2.69 1.51 13.76
CA GLY A 14 1.60 0.55 13.63
C GLY A 14 1.75 -0.38 12.42
N ILE A 15 0.73 -1.21 12.18
CA ILE A 15 0.73 -2.23 11.12
C ILE A 15 0.18 -1.75 9.76
N GLY A 16 -0.19 -0.47 9.66
CA GLY A 16 -0.84 0.11 8.47
C GLY A 16 -0.01 -0.07 7.19
N PRO A 17 1.29 0.26 7.20
CA PRO A 17 2.17 0.11 6.04
C PRO A 17 2.25 -1.33 5.51
N GLU A 18 2.32 -2.33 6.39
CA GLU A 18 2.34 -3.75 6.01
C GLU A 18 1.02 -4.18 5.36
N VAL A 19 -0.11 -3.77 5.93
CA VAL A 19 -1.43 -4.09 5.39
C VAL A 19 -1.60 -3.48 4.01
N VAL A 20 -1.25 -2.19 3.85
CA VAL A 20 -1.31 -1.51 2.55
C VAL A 20 -0.38 -2.20 1.53
N ALA A 21 0.86 -2.51 1.91
CA ALA A 21 1.82 -3.18 1.02
C ALA A 21 1.30 -4.54 0.53
N LYS A 22 0.81 -5.40 1.44
CA LYS A 22 0.27 -6.72 1.08
C LYS A 22 -0.93 -6.64 0.16
N VAL A 23 -1.80 -5.66 0.38
CA VAL A 23 -3.02 -5.47 -0.40
C VAL A 23 -2.69 -4.96 -1.82
N CYS A 24 -1.70 -4.07 -1.95
CA CYS A 24 -1.23 -3.58 -3.25
C CYS A 24 -0.47 -4.65 -4.04
N ALA A 25 0.40 -5.43 -3.39
CA ALA A 25 1.24 -6.43 -4.05
C ALA A 25 0.47 -7.58 -4.69
N LYS A 26 -0.67 -7.96 -4.09
CA LYS A 26 -1.47 -9.10 -4.58
C LYS A 26 -2.43 -8.75 -5.72
N ASP A 27 -2.31 -7.55 -6.29
CA ASP A 27 -3.18 -7.01 -7.35
C ASP A 27 -4.68 -7.12 -7.03
N ARG A 28 -5.04 -7.26 -5.74
CA ARG A 28 -6.43 -7.51 -5.32
C ARG A 28 -7.28 -6.27 -5.47
N ILE A 29 -6.67 -5.09 -5.27
CA ILE A 29 -7.40 -3.82 -5.27
C ILE A 29 -7.47 -3.14 -6.63
N SER A 30 -6.57 -3.46 -7.56
CA SER A 30 -6.53 -2.83 -8.89
C SER A 30 -7.78 -3.11 -9.73
N ASN A 31 -8.42 -4.26 -9.49
CA ASN A 31 -9.71 -4.64 -10.07
C ASN A 31 -10.87 -3.75 -9.59
N TYR A 32 -10.78 -3.21 -8.38
CA TYR A 32 -11.84 -2.41 -7.76
C TYR A 32 -11.59 -0.91 -7.85
N CYS A 33 -10.33 -0.47 -7.80
CA CYS A 33 -9.97 0.95 -7.80
C CYS A 33 -8.63 1.23 -8.51
N ARG A 34 -8.32 2.50 -8.65
CA ARG A 34 -6.99 3.02 -9.01
C ARG A 34 -6.39 3.63 -7.75
N PRO A 35 -5.62 2.85 -6.96
CA PRO A 35 -5.12 3.31 -5.68
C PRO A 35 -4.06 4.40 -5.86
N ILE A 36 -4.10 5.40 -4.99
CA ILE A 36 -3.05 6.41 -4.82
C ILE A 36 -2.60 6.32 -3.37
N LEU A 37 -1.36 5.88 -3.16
CA LEU A 37 -0.80 5.75 -1.82
C LEU A 37 -0.30 7.12 -1.34
N ILE A 38 -0.72 7.52 -0.14
CA ILE A 38 -0.38 8.81 0.46
C ILE A 38 0.33 8.58 1.80
N GLY A 39 1.60 9.00 1.88
CA GLY A 39 2.42 8.86 3.06
C GLY A 39 3.91 8.95 2.74
N ASP A 40 4.75 8.52 3.68
CA ASP A 40 6.21 8.51 3.51
C ASP A 40 6.68 7.25 2.75
N LEU A 41 7.44 7.45 1.68
CA LEU A 41 7.98 6.37 0.87
C LEU A 41 8.87 5.39 1.66
N ARG A 42 9.61 5.87 2.66
CA ARG A 42 10.47 5.03 3.52
C ARG A 42 9.62 4.08 4.37
N VAL A 43 8.46 4.55 4.83
CA VAL A 43 7.51 3.77 5.63
C VAL A 43 6.86 2.69 4.77
N LEU A 44 6.46 3.03 3.53
CA LEU A 44 5.97 2.03 2.58
C LEU A 44 7.03 0.94 2.31
N LYS A 45 8.28 1.34 2.04
CA LYS A 45 9.40 0.41 1.82
C LYS A 45 9.66 -0.48 3.04
N ALA A 46 9.56 0.05 4.25
CA ALA A 46 9.67 -0.74 5.47
C ALA A 46 8.55 -1.78 5.55
N GLY A 47 7.29 -1.37 5.33
CA GLY A 47 6.14 -2.28 5.31
C GLY A 47 6.25 -3.37 4.24
N MET A 48 6.77 -3.04 3.06
CA MET A 48 7.09 -3.98 1.98
C MET A 48 8.13 -5.03 2.42
N ASN A 49 9.24 -4.58 3.01
CA ASN A 49 10.30 -5.46 3.49
C ASN A 49 9.82 -6.39 4.61
N ILE A 50 9.10 -5.86 5.60
CA ILE A 50 8.56 -6.64 6.74
C ILE A 50 7.53 -7.67 6.25
N SER A 51 6.76 -7.30 5.23
CA SER A 51 5.69 -8.14 4.68
C SER A 51 6.14 -9.14 3.62
N ASP A 52 7.43 -9.10 3.24
CA ASP A 52 8.01 -9.88 2.15
C ASP A 52 7.23 -9.73 0.83
N VAL A 53 6.96 -8.47 0.45
CA VAL A 53 6.27 -8.14 -0.81
C VAL A 53 7.00 -7.04 -1.56
N THR A 54 6.93 -7.06 -2.89
CA THR A 54 7.44 -5.98 -3.73
C THR A 54 6.49 -5.67 -4.87
N PHE A 55 6.43 -4.41 -5.27
CA PHE A 55 5.67 -3.96 -6.43
C PHE A 55 6.21 -2.61 -6.91
N PRO A 56 6.10 -2.30 -8.22
CA PRO A 56 6.38 -0.97 -8.72
C PRO A 56 5.28 0.01 -8.27
N PHE A 57 5.67 1.22 -7.90
CA PHE A 57 4.79 2.34 -7.59
C PHE A 57 5.16 3.55 -8.45
#